data_AF-A0A7L3GC04-F1
#
_entry.id   AF-A0A7L3GC04-F1
#
_cell.length_a   1.000
_cell.length_b   1.000
_cell.length_c   1.000
_cell.angle_alpha   90.00
_cell.angle_beta   90.00
_cell.angle_gamma   90.00
#
_symmetry.space_group_name_H-M   'P 1'
#
loop_
_entity.id
_entity.type
_entity.pdbx_description
1 polymer ?
#
loop_
_entity_poly.entity_id
_entity_poly.type
_entity_poly.pdbx_seq_one_letter_code
_entity_poly.pdbx_strand_id
1 'polypeptide(L)'
;KTEEPADPTMSSDPSAPPAVPPLHSPKSPVWPTFPFQREGSRIWERGNLLLRDLPSPLPTKRTRTYSATARASAGPIFKGVCKQFSRSQGHGFITPENGTEDIFVHVSDIEGEYVPVEGDEVTYKICPIPPKNQKFQAVEVVLTNLAPHTKHETWSGQIIGS
;
A
#
# COMPACT_ATOMS: atom_id res chain seq x y z
N LYS A 1 -77.16 43.40 -4.04
CA LYS A 1 -76.95 41.97 -3.71
C LYS A 1 -77.48 41.20 -4.91
N THR A 2 -76.64 41.01 -5.93
CA THR A 2 -75.90 39.75 -6.21
C THR A 2 -76.92 38.74 -6.77
N GLU A 3 -77.03 38.63 -8.10
CA GLU A 3 -76.28 37.75 -9.02
C GLU A 3 -76.98 36.39 -9.18
N GLU A 4 -77.43 36.08 -10.40
CA GLU A 4 -77.11 34.85 -11.14
C GLU A 4 -77.68 34.95 -12.56
N PRO A 5 -76.94 34.51 -13.59
CA PRO A 5 -77.58 33.64 -14.56
C PRO A 5 -76.79 32.36 -14.82
N ALA A 6 -77.54 31.27 -14.95
CA ALA A 6 -77.11 29.94 -15.30
C ALA A 6 -76.48 29.86 -16.71
N ASP A 7 -75.28 29.26 -16.76
CA ASP A 7 -74.71 28.24 -17.67
C ASP A 7 -75.53 27.85 -18.94
N PRO A 8 -74.90 27.40 -20.07
CA PRO A 8 -73.94 26.29 -19.98
C PRO A 8 -72.92 26.00 -21.13
N THR A 9 -71.96 25.14 -20.77
CA THR A 9 -71.42 23.98 -21.53
C THR A 9 -70.08 24.02 -22.29
N MET A 10 -69.37 22.89 -22.07
CA MET A 10 -68.40 22.15 -22.90
C MET A 10 -66.93 22.57 -22.85
N SER A 11 -66.14 21.86 -22.03
CA SER A 11 -64.94 21.15 -22.52
C SER A 11 -64.38 20.19 -21.45
N SER A 12 -64.29 18.92 -21.84
CA SER A 12 -63.09 18.05 -21.79
C SER A 12 -62.26 17.99 -20.50
N ASP A 13 -61.77 16.88 -19.96
CA ASP A 13 -61.82 15.43 -20.14
C ASP A 13 -60.95 14.91 -18.96
N PRO A 14 -61.20 13.75 -18.32
CA PRO A 14 -60.43 13.32 -17.16
C PRO A 14 -59.13 12.65 -17.60
N SER A 15 -58.01 13.38 -17.50
CA SER A 15 -56.69 12.77 -17.68
C SER A 15 -56.33 11.93 -16.46
N ALA A 16 -56.65 10.64 -16.52
CA ALA A 16 -56.04 9.62 -15.66
C ALA A 16 -54.50 9.63 -15.83
N PRO A 17 -53.71 9.42 -14.77
CA PRO A 17 -52.26 9.31 -14.90
C PRO A 17 -51.89 8.01 -15.64
N PRO A 18 -50.88 8.01 -16.53
CA PRO A 18 -50.40 6.78 -17.14
C PRO A 18 -49.74 5.89 -16.08
N ALA A 19 -50.08 4.60 -16.10
CA ALA A 19 -49.43 3.59 -15.29
C ALA A 19 -47.93 3.53 -15.62
N VAL A 20 -47.09 3.84 -14.63
CA VAL A 20 -45.63 3.78 -14.75
C VAL A 20 -45.19 2.31 -14.61
N PRO A 21 -44.51 1.70 -15.59
CA PRO A 21 -43.94 0.37 -15.39
C PRO A 21 -42.73 0.46 -14.45
N PRO A 22 -42.50 -0.53 -13.57
CA PRO A 22 -41.33 -0.51 -12.69
C PRO A 22 -40.07 -0.72 -13.54
N LEU A 23 -39.19 0.29 -13.55
CA LEU A 23 -37.91 0.21 -14.23
C LEU A 23 -36.99 -0.73 -13.44
N HIS A 24 -36.84 -1.96 -13.91
CA HIS A 24 -35.84 -2.90 -13.42
C HIS A 24 -34.44 -2.33 -13.70
N SER A 25 -33.65 -2.12 -12.64
CA SER A 25 -32.23 -1.80 -12.77
C SER A 25 -31.47 -2.97 -13.39
N PRO A 26 -30.78 -2.83 -14.53
CA PRO A 26 -29.79 -3.82 -14.92
C PRO A 26 -28.60 -3.72 -13.96
N LYS A 27 -28.41 -4.76 -13.15
CA LYS A 27 -27.17 -4.98 -12.40
C LYS A 27 -26.08 -5.38 -13.41
N SER A 28 -25.24 -4.43 -13.80
CA SER A 28 -23.99 -4.73 -14.49
C SER A 28 -22.87 -3.90 -13.88
N PRO A 29 -21.88 -4.53 -13.22
CA PRO A 29 -20.66 -3.83 -12.84
C PRO A 29 -19.81 -3.64 -14.10
N VAL A 30 -19.66 -2.39 -14.55
CA VAL A 30 -18.74 -2.03 -15.63
C VAL A 30 -17.34 -2.07 -15.05
N TRP A 31 -16.58 -3.13 -15.32
CA TRP A 31 -15.15 -3.16 -15.09
C TRP A 31 -14.48 -2.46 -16.26
N PRO A 32 -13.54 -1.53 -16.06
CA PRO A 32 -12.77 -1.00 -17.16
C PRO A 32 -11.89 -2.14 -17.71
N THR A 33 -12.20 -2.58 -18.93
CA THR A 33 -11.33 -3.45 -19.73
C THR A 33 -10.07 -2.66 -20.08
N PHE A 34 -9.00 -2.86 -19.32
CA PHE A 34 -7.67 -2.50 -19.79
C PHE A 34 -7.19 -3.59 -20.75
N PRO A 35 -6.95 -3.29 -22.04
CA PRO A 35 -6.39 -4.25 -22.98
C PRO A 35 -4.88 -4.30 -22.75
N PHE A 36 -4.46 -4.90 -21.64
CA PHE A 36 -3.09 -5.36 -21.51
C PHE A 36 -3.08 -6.62 -20.65
N GLN A 37 -3.21 -7.75 -21.33
CA GLN A 37 -2.93 -9.06 -20.75
C GLN A 37 -1.44 -9.14 -20.48
N ARG A 38 -1.02 -8.68 -19.30
CA ARG A 38 0.29 -9.02 -18.75
C ARG A 38 0.18 -10.42 -18.17
N GLU A 39 0.41 -11.40 -19.04
CA GLU A 39 0.83 -12.76 -18.66
C GLU A 39 2.01 -12.62 -17.68
N GLY A 40 1.86 -13.09 -16.45
CA GLY A 40 2.88 -12.96 -15.41
C GLY A 40 2.41 -13.13 -13.97
N SER A 41 1.10 -13.23 -13.73
CA SER A 41 0.54 -13.38 -12.39
C SER A 41 0.37 -14.84 -11.96
N ARG A 42 1.45 -15.63 -11.93
CA ARG A 42 1.43 -16.98 -11.30
C ARG A 42 2.72 -17.34 -10.55
N ILE A 43 3.46 -16.36 -10.06
CA ILE A 43 4.67 -16.61 -9.24
C ILE A 43 4.51 -16.27 -7.75
N TRP A 44 3.36 -15.74 -7.31
CA TRP A 44 3.21 -15.17 -5.95
C TRP A 44 2.62 -16.13 -4.89
N GLU A 45 2.44 -17.42 -5.21
CA GLU A 45 1.93 -18.41 -4.23
C GLU A 45 3.02 -19.21 -3.51
N ARG A 46 4.30 -19.09 -3.88
CA ARG A 46 5.38 -19.83 -3.22
C ARG A 46 6.29 -18.92 -2.41
N GLY A 47 5.94 -18.75 -1.14
CA GLY A 47 6.90 -18.48 -0.07
C GLY A 47 7.07 -17.02 0.34
N ASN A 48 6.17 -16.50 1.17
CA ASN A 48 6.51 -15.73 2.39
C ASN A 48 5.23 -15.40 3.15
N LEU A 49 4.97 -16.16 4.23
CA LEU A 49 3.79 -15.98 5.08
C LEU A 49 3.80 -14.61 5.80
N LEU A 50 4.96 -13.95 5.95
CA LEU A 50 5.07 -12.68 6.67
C LEU A 50 4.46 -11.47 5.94
N LEU A 51 4.40 -11.51 4.60
CA LEU A 51 3.84 -10.42 3.80
C LEU A 51 2.30 -10.41 3.85
N ARG A 52 1.66 -11.57 4.06
CA ARG A 52 0.19 -11.70 4.02
C ARG A 52 -0.52 -10.97 5.16
N ASP A 53 0.18 -10.74 6.26
CA ASP A 53 -0.37 -10.08 7.44
C ASP A 53 -0.11 -8.56 7.46
N LEU A 54 0.57 -8.00 6.46
CA LEU A 54 0.83 -6.56 6.36
C LEU A 54 -0.36 -5.80 5.74
N PRO A 55 -0.78 -4.65 6.30
CA PRO A 55 -1.90 -3.89 5.74
C PRO A 55 -1.50 -3.27 4.40
N SER A 56 -2.39 -3.34 3.40
CA SER A 56 -2.22 -2.68 2.12
C SER A 56 -3.02 -1.35 2.08
N PRO A 57 -2.46 -0.27 1.51
CA PRO A 57 -1.10 -0.13 0.99
C PRO A 57 -0.06 0.06 2.12
N LEU A 58 1.11 -0.55 1.93
CA LEU A 58 2.23 -0.40 2.86
C LEU A 58 2.76 1.04 2.85
N PRO A 59 3.01 1.67 4.01
CA PRO A 59 3.58 3.01 4.04
C PRO A 59 4.96 3.02 3.39
N THR A 60 5.21 4.01 2.55
CA THR A 60 6.55 4.31 2.01
C THR A 60 7.02 5.64 2.58
N LYS A 61 8.31 6.00 2.40
CA LYS A 61 8.85 7.29 2.84
C LYS A 61 8.02 8.49 2.35
N ARG A 62 7.41 8.40 1.16
CA ARG A 62 6.56 9.47 0.57
C ARG A 62 5.11 9.45 1.05
N THR A 63 4.59 8.30 1.46
CA THR A 63 3.18 8.13 1.85
C THR A 63 2.98 8.15 3.36
N ARG A 64 4.06 8.03 4.15
CA ARG A 64 4.03 8.12 5.60
C ARG A 64 3.66 9.54 6.05
N THR A 65 2.79 9.65 7.05
CA THR A 65 2.39 10.96 7.59
C THR A 65 3.57 11.66 8.27
N TYR A 66 3.57 12.99 8.25
CA TYR A 66 4.61 13.81 8.89
C TYR A 66 4.79 13.45 10.37
N SER A 67 3.68 13.30 11.11
CA SER A 67 3.74 12.97 12.53
C SER A 67 4.29 11.57 12.81
N ALA A 68 4.02 10.58 11.94
CA ALA A 68 4.61 9.25 12.07
C ALA A 68 6.13 9.29 11.83
N THR A 69 6.57 10.01 10.79
CA THR A 69 7.99 10.21 10.50
C THR A 69 8.68 10.91 11.67
N ALA A 70 8.15 12.03 12.16
CA ALA A 70 8.75 12.79 13.26
C ALA A 70 8.89 11.95 14.56
N ARG A 71 7.88 11.13 14.89
CA ARG A 71 7.96 10.23 16.05
C ARG A 71 9.02 9.14 15.87
N ALA A 72 9.09 8.55 14.67
CA ALA A 72 10.09 7.53 14.38
C ALA A 72 11.51 8.12 14.44
N SER A 73 11.74 9.31 13.85
CA SER A 73 13.03 10.00 13.87
C SER A 73 13.49 10.39 15.28
N ALA A 74 12.57 10.73 16.19
CA ALA A 74 12.86 11.00 17.60
C ALA A 74 13.02 9.73 18.46
N GLY A 75 12.71 8.55 17.89
CA GLY A 75 12.82 7.27 18.57
C GLY A 75 14.27 6.77 18.69
N PRO A 76 14.49 5.71 19.50
CA PRO A 76 15.79 5.06 19.61
C PRO A 76 16.21 4.41 18.29
N ILE A 77 17.52 4.29 18.10
CA ILE A 77 18.13 3.58 16.98
C ILE A 77 18.35 2.13 17.41
N PHE A 78 17.96 1.20 16.56
CA PHE A 78 18.13 -0.24 16.73
C PHE A 78 19.14 -0.77 15.72
N LYS A 79 19.71 -1.93 16.03
CA LYS A 79 20.53 -2.70 15.10
C LYS A 79 19.84 -3.99 14.74
N GLY A 80 20.20 -4.52 13.58
CA GLY A 80 19.73 -5.80 13.10
C GLY A 80 20.50 -6.24 11.87
N VAL A 81 20.09 -7.39 11.36
CA VAL A 81 20.69 -8.01 10.18
C VAL A 81 19.63 -8.09 9.10
N CYS A 82 19.98 -7.68 7.89
CA CYS A 82 19.12 -7.86 6.73
C CYS A 82 18.91 -9.36 6.50
N LYS A 83 17.66 -9.82 6.60
CA LYS A 83 17.32 -11.23 6.39
C LYS A 83 17.07 -11.53 4.93
N GLN A 84 16.28 -10.67 4.29
CA GLN A 84 15.96 -10.84 2.88
C GLN A 84 15.59 -9.48 2.31
N PHE A 85 16.17 -9.12 1.17
CA PHE A 85 15.79 -7.93 0.44
C PHE A 85 15.74 -8.22 -1.07
N SER A 86 14.69 -7.75 -1.73
CA SER A 86 14.51 -7.93 -3.17
C SER A 86 14.42 -6.59 -3.87
N ARG A 87 15.43 -6.26 -4.69
CA ARG A 87 15.47 -5.02 -5.47
C ARG A 87 14.30 -4.92 -6.46
N SER A 88 13.90 -6.04 -7.06
CA SER A 88 12.78 -6.07 -8.03
C SER A 88 11.44 -5.80 -7.36
N GLN A 89 11.26 -6.25 -6.11
CA GLN A 89 10.04 -5.99 -5.34
C GLN A 89 10.10 -4.69 -4.53
N GLY A 90 11.29 -4.14 -4.30
CA GLY A 90 11.52 -2.91 -3.55
C GLY A 90 11.28 -3.03 -2.04
N HIS A 91 11.29 -4.23 -1.49
CA HIS A 91 11.08 -4.44 -0.06
C HIS A 91 11.80 -5.69 0.47
N GLY A 92 11.84 -5.79 1.78
CA GLY A 92 12.52 -6.87 2.50
C GLY A 92 12.15 -6.92 3.97
N PHE A 93 12.94 -7.69 4.72
CA PHE A 93 12.81 -7.88 6.16
C PHE A 93 14.18 -7.79 6.85
N ILE A 94 14.18 -7.18 8.02
CA ILE A 94 15.33 -7.07 8.90
C ILE A 94 15.04 -7.87 10.16
N THR A 95 15.96 -8.74 10.55
CA THR A 95 15.90 -9.43 11.84
C THR A 95 16.61 -8.57 12.90
N PRO A 96 15.90 -8.06 13.91
CA PRO A 96 16.48 -7.31 15.01
C PRO A 96 17.51 -8.14 15.79
N GLU A 97 18.56 -7.49 16.30
CA GLU A 97 19.54 -8.16 17.19
C GLU A 97 18.89 -8.67 18.50
N ASN A 98 17.79 -8.03 18.91
CA ASN A 98 17.03 -8.36 20.11
C ASN A 98 16.20 -9.67 19.97
N GLY A 99 16.20 -10.30 18.79
CA GLY A 99 15.47 -11.54 18.54
C GLY A 99 13.94 -11.39 18.50
N THR A 100 13.44 -10.17 18.30
CA THR A 100 11.99 -9.92 18.11
C THR A 100 11.54 -10.32 16.71
N GLU A 101 10.26 -10.11 16.41
CA GLU A 101 9.71 -10.36 15.07
C GLU A 101 10.46 -9.59 13.97
N ASP A 102 10.49 -10.18 12.77
CA ASP A 102 11.11 -9.57 11.60
C ASP A 102 10.38 -8.27 11.21
N ILE A 103 11.16 -7.22 10.99
CA ILE A 103 10.64 -5.88 10.73
C ILE A 103 10.64 -5.64 9.23
N PHE A 104 9.51 -5.14 8.72
CA PHE A 104 9.36 -4.83 7.30
C PHE A 104 10.22 -3.61 6.91
N VAL A 105 10.93 -3.68 5.79
CA VAL A 105 11.68 -2.55 5.23
C VAL A 105 11.28 -2.31 3.77
N HIS A 106 11.13 -1.04 3.41
CA HIS A 106 10.86 -0.61 2.03
C HIS A 106 12.10 0.10 1.45
N VAL A 107 12.35 -0.05 0.15
CA VAL A 107 13.50 0.54 -0.56
C VAL A 107 13.62 2.05 -0.36
N SER A 108 12.48 2.74 -0.26
CA SER A 108 12.46 4.20 -0.04
C SER A 108 13.03 4.64 1.30
N ASP A 109 13.04 3.73 2.29
CA ASP A 109 13.50 4.00 3.64
C ASP A 109 14.96 3.58 3.87
N ILE A 110 15.58 2.94 2.88
CA ILE A 110 16.99 2.59 2.89
C ILE A 110 17.81 3.78 2.41
N GLU A 111 18.82 4.12 3.17
CA GLU A 111 19.77 5.19 2.90
C GLU A 111 21.13 4.60 2.52
N GLY A 112 21.88 5.37 1.72
CA GLY A 112 23.17 4.95 1.19
C GLY A 112 23.11 4.43 -0.25
N GLU A 113 24.27 4.01 -0.74
CA GLU A 113 24.46 3.65 -2.15
C GLU A 113 24.29 2.16 -2.42
N TYR A 114 24.38 1.33 -1.38
CA TYR A 114 24.37 -0.12 -1.46
C TYR A 114 22.96 -0.69 -1.37
N VAL A 115 22.71 -1.73 -2.17
CA VAL A 115 21.51 -2.57 -2.10
C VAL A 115 21.72 -3.56 -0.96
N PRO A 116 20.84 -3.60 0.06
CA PRO A 116 20.98 -4.56 1.15
C PRO A 116 20.95 -6.00 0.64
N VAL A 117 21.85 -6.81 1.16
CA VAL A 117 21.93 -8.25 0.93
C VAL A 117 21.72 -8.98 2.25
N GLU A 118 21.34 -10.25 2.17
CA GLU A 118 21.24 -11.12 3.34
C GLU A 118 22.58 -11.16 4.10
N GLY A 119 22.52 -10.94 5.42
CA GLY A 119 23.69 -10.91 6.30
C GLY A 119 24.25 -9.51 6.56
N ASP A 120 23.77 -8.47 5.88
CA ASP A 120 24.23 -7.09 6.13
C ASP A 120 23.78 -6.59 7.49
N GLU A 121 24.69 -5.99 8.23
CA GLU A 121 24.33 -5.29 9.45
C GLU A 121 23.79 -3.91 9.11
N VAL A 122 22.64 -3.59 9.69
CA VAL A 122 21.93 -2.35 9.48
C VAL A 122 21.55 -1.71 10.80
N THR A 123 21.57 -0.38 10.81
CA THR A 123 20.94 0.43 11.84
C THR A 123 19.64 0.99 11.29
N TYR A 124 18.60 1.05 12.12
CA TYR A 124 17.29 1.54 11.70
C TYR A 124 16.52 2.09 12.89
N LYS A 125 15.46 2.85 12.59
CA LYS A 125 14.45 3.25 13.56
C LYS A 125 13.13 2.55 13.25
N ILE A 126 12.25 2.53 14.24
CA ILE A 126 10.98 1.81 14.13
C ILE A 126 9.83 2.80 13.96
N CYS A 127 9.00 2.58 12.95
CA CYS A 127 7.74 3.26 12.76
C CYS A 127 6.58 2.25 12.81
N PRO A 128 5.56 2.44 13.67
CA PRO A 128 4.36 1.63 13.62
C PRO A 128 3.57 1.91 12.34
N ILE A 129 2.96 0.87 11.78
CA ILE A 129 2.16 0.95 10.55
C ILE A 129 0.67 1.20 10.91
N PRO A 130 0.10 2.36 10.56
CA PRO A 130 -1.32 2.64 10.76
C PRO A 130 -2.20 1.76 9.84
N PRO A 131 -3.50 1.56 10.14
CA PRO A 131 -4.26 2.14 11.26
C PRO A 131 -4.16 1.34 12.57
N LYS A 132 -3.75 0.07 12.50
CA LYS A 132 -3.75 -0.82 13.68
C LYS A 132 -2.49 -0.71 14.54
N ASN A 133 -1.40 -0.16 14.02
CA ASN A 133 -0.10 -0.03 14.71
C ASN A 133 0.43 -1.35 15.31
N GLN A 134 0.03 -2.49 14.75
CA GLN A 134 0.44 -3.83 15.21
C GLN A 134 1.76 -4.26 14.60
N LYS A 135 2.05 -3.78 13.39
CA LYS A 135 3.26 -4.11 12.66
C LYS A 135 4.19 -2.92 12.60
N PHE A 136 5.47 -3.23 12.56
CA PHE A 136 6.52 -2.24 12.55
C PHE A 136 7.23 -2.22 11.19
N GLN A 137 7.61 -1.01 10.79
CA GLN A 137 8.41 -0.75 9.62
C GLN A 137 9.74 -0.13 10.06
N ALA A 138 10.83 -0.62 9.48
CA ALA A 138 12.14 -0.03 9.61
C ALA A 138 12.20 1.23 8.73
N VAL A 139 12.61 2.34 9.34
CA VAL A 139 12.79 3.64 8.70
C VAL A 139 14.17 4.17 8.98
N GLU A 140 14.67 5.06 8.11
CA GLU A 140 16.04 5.61 8.22
C GLU A 140 17.07 4.47 8.33
N VAL A 141 16.98 3.50 7.41
CA VAL A 141 17.81 2.30 7.45
C VAL A 141 19.17 2.61 6.84
N VAL A 142 20.24 2.45 7.61
CA VAL A 142 21.62 2.71 7.19
C VAL A 142 22.43 1.43 7.32
N LEU A 143 23.08 1.01 6.24
CA LEU A 143 23.97 -0.15 6.23
C LEU A 143 25.27 0.22 6.96
N THR A 144 25.59 -0.55 8.01
CA THR A 144 26.79 -0.33 8.84
C THR A 144 27.91 -1.29 8.51
N ASN A 145 27.59 -2.56 8.23
CA ASN A 145 28.58 -3.57 7.88
C ASN A 145 28.05 -4.39 6.71
N LEU A 146 28.86 -4.50 5.66
CA LEU A 146 28.53 -5.31 4.49
C LEU A 146 28.92 -6.76 4.77
N ALA A 147 28.02 -7.69 4.46
CA ALA A 147 28.24 -9.11 4.64
C ALA A 147 29.53 -9.54 3.92
N PRO A 148 30.53 -10.09 4.63
CA PRO A 148 31.76 -10.53 4.00
C PRO A 148 31.49 -11.67 3.02
N HIS A 149 32.30 -11.77 1.97
CA HIS A 149 32.21 -12.82 0.94
C HIS A 149 30.91 -12.80 0.11
N THR A 150 30.16 -11.71 0.16
CA THR A 150 28.95 -11.51 -0.64
C THR A 150 29.18 -10.41 -1.66
N LYS A 151 28.65 -10.59 -2.87
CA LYS A 151 28.72 -9.54 -3.89
C LYS A 151 27.69 -8.47 -3.56
N HIS A 152 28.16 -7.25 -3.37
CA HIS A 152 27.31 -6.10 -3.09
C HIS A 152 27.02 -5.35 -4.39
N GLU A 153 25.77 -4.97 -4.61
CA GLU A 153 25.41 -4.10 -5.73
C GLU A 153 25.05 -2.72 -5.18
N THR A 154 25.38 -1.66 -5.90
CA THR A 154 24.87 -0.32 -5.60
C THR A 154 23.58 -0.04 -6.37
N TRP A 155 22.79 0.95 -5.92
CA TRP A 155 21.61 1.40 -6.66
C TRP A 155 21.93 1.88 -8.08
N SER A 156 23.18 2.30 -8.32
CA SER A 156 23.71 2.71 -9.63
C SER A 156 24.04 1.54 -10.57
N GLY A 157 24.05 0.31 -10.06
CA GLY A 157 24.40 -0.90 -10.82
C GLY A 157 25.88 -1.29 -10.76
N GLN A 158 26.70 -0.60 -9.97
CA GLN A 158 28.09 -1.00 -9.73
C GLN A 158 28.13 -2.21 -8.78
N ILE A 159 28.78 -3.29 -9.21
CA ILE A 159 29.00 -4.50 -8.41
C ILE A 159 30.34 -4.39 -7.70
N ILE A 160 30.32 -4.45 -6.38
CA ILE A 160 31.49 -4.41 -5.50
C ILE A 160 31.66 -5.82 -4.95
N GLY A 161 32.68 -6.51 -5.44
CA GLY A 161 33.09 -7.80 -4.92
C GLY A 161 34.24 -7.61 -3.94
N SER A 162 34.08 -8.16 -2.74
CA SER A 162 35.18 -8.41 -1.80
C SER A 162 35.71 -9.82 -1.98
#